data_AF-Q0DI71-F1
#
_entry.id   AF-Q0DI71-F1
#
_cell.length_a   1.000
_cell.length_b   1.000
_cell.length_c   1.000
_cell.angle_alpha   90.00
_cell.angle_beta   90.00
_cell.angle_gamma   90.00
#
_symmetry.space_group_name_H-M   'P 1'
#
loop_
_entity.id
_entity.type
_entity.pdbx_description
1 polymer ?
#
loop_
_entity_poly.entity_id
_entity_poly.type
_entity_poly.pdbx_seq_one_letter_code
_entity_poly.pdbx_strand_id
1 'polypeptide(L)'
;MSSGAASPPPPPPAAAEDGRVTSHVDPFLVEALDNPRHRLMVLRMAMDIQKFMQNPQLHEFEFQHFPTSYLRCAAHRVAQHYGLETTVADSLVDGSVSKIVAKKTSESKLPVIALSEVPSKQARNEHEAAEKLKFVICPRPKAFQWCR
;
A
#
# COMPACT_ATOMS: atom_id res chain seq x y z
N MET A 1 -22.80 21.58 -51.85
CA MET A 1 -23.16 20.93 -50.57
C MET A 1 -22.43 19.60 -50.53
N SER A 2 -21.19 19.60 -50.03
CA SER A 2 -20.42 18.37 -49.80
C SER A 2 -20.25 18.21 -48.31
N SER A 3 -20.94 17.21 -47.78
CA SER A 3 -20.99 16.86 -46.36
C SER A 3 -19.60 16.54 -45.83
N GLY A 4 -19.27 17.14 -44.69
CA GLY A 4 -18.06 16.85 -43.94
C GLY A 4 -18.11 15.42 -43.37
N ALA A 5 -17.02 14.69 -43.57
CA ALA A 5 -16.69 13.52 -42.78
C ALA A 5 -15.71 13.97 -41.70
N ALA A 6 -16.24 14.33 -40.52
CA ALA A 6 -15.42 14.52 -39.34
C ALA A 6 -14.85 13.15 -38.93
N SER A 7 -13.53 12.99 -39.01
CA SER A 7 -12.83 11.85 -38.40
C SER A 7 -13.17 11.76 -36.91
N PRO A 8 -13.41 10.55 -36.37
CA PRO A 8 -13.61 10.41 -34.93
C PRO A 8 -12.32 10.80 -34.19
N PRO A 9 -12.41 11.50 -33.05
CA PRO A 9 -11.25 11.81 -32.23
C PRO A 9 -10.65 10.52 -31.65
N PRO A 10 -9.32 10.45 -31.45
CA PRO A 10 -8.69 9.32 -30.79
C PRO A 10 -9.25 9.17 -29.37
N PRO A 11 -9.43 7.93 -28.87
CA PRO A 11 -9.86 7.71 -27.49
C PRO A 11 -8.84 8.31 -26.51
N PRO A 12 -9.29 8.86 -25.37
CA PRO A 12 -8.41 9.50 -24.40
C PRO A 12 -7.40 8.50 -23.79
N PRO A 13 -6.19 8.97 -23.43
CA PRO A 13 -5.13 8.14 -22.84
C PRO A 13 -5.46 7.77 -21.38
N ALA A 14 -6.37 6.82 -21.18
CA ALA A 14 -6.74 6.34 -19.84
C ALA A 14 -5.87 5.17 -19.33
N ALA A 15 -4.88 4.71 -20.10
CA ALA A 15 -4.10 3.50 -19.77
C ALA A 15 -2.59 3.72 -19.57
N ALA A 16 -2.07 4.95 -19.72
CA ALA A 16 -0.62 5.23 -19.67
C ALA A 16 -0.13 5.84 -18.35
N GLU A 17 -1.02 6.20 -17.43
CA GLU A 17 -0.66 6.86 -16.16
C GLU A 17 -0.30 5.85 -15.03
N ASP A 18 -0.30 4.54 -15.29
CA ASP A 18 -0.04 3.51 -14.27
C ASP A 18 1.45 3.06 -14.24
N GLY A 19 2.11 3.08 -15.41
CA GLY A 19 3.53 2.72 -15.54
C GLY A 19 4.49 3.78 -14.98
N ARG A 20 4.10 5.05 -14.99
CA ARG A 20 4.94 6.14 -14.46
C ARG A 20 4.99 6.15 -12.93
N VAL A 21 3.87 5.81 -12.29
CA VAL A 21 3.72 5.78 -10.82
C VAL A 21 4.57 4.65 -10.22
N THR A 22 4.49 3.46 -10.80
CA THR A 22 5.27 2.29 -10.38
C THR A 22 6.79 2.43 -10.63
N SER A 23 7.20 3.24 -11.59
CA SER A 23 8.64 3.49 -11.88
C SER A 23 9.37 4.21 -10.75
N HIS A 24 8.66 4.95 -9.90
CA HIS A 24 9.23 5.66 -8.75
C HIS A 24 9.22 4.83 -7.47
N VAL A 25 8.58 3.66 -7.47
CA VAL A 25 8.44 2.77 -6.31
C VAL A 25 9.36 1.58 -6.50
N ASP A 26 10.02 1.14 -5.41
CA ASP A 26 10.90 -0.02 -5.44
C ASP A 26 10.15 -1.27 -5.97
N PRO A 27 10.74 -2.06 -6.89
CA PRO A 27 10.10 -3.24 -7.47
C PRO A 27 9.61 -4.25 -6.42
N PHE A 28 10.33 -4.40 -5.30
CA PHE A 28 9.92 -5.27 -4.20
C PHE A 28 8.60 -4.80 -3.58
N LEU A 29 8.42 -3.48 -3.42
CA LEU A 29 7.19 -2.93 -2.86
C LEU A 29 6.03 -3.10 -3.83
N VAL A 30 6.26 -2.93 -5.13
CA VAL A 30 5.24 -3.18 -6.17
C VAL A 30 4.77 -4.64 -6.12
N GLU A 31 5.70 -5.59 -6.02
CA GLU A 31 5.38 -7.02 -5.89
C GLU A 31 4.64 -7.32 -4.57
N ALA A 32 5.12 -6.76 -3.46
CA ALA A 32 4.49 -6.93 -2.15
C ALA A 32 3.05 -6.38 -2.11
N LEU A 33 2.78 -5.30 -2.84
CA LEU A 33 1.46 -4.69 -2.95
C LEU A 33 0.50 -5.46 -3.87
N ASP A 34 1.00 -6.37 -4.71
CA ASP A 34 0.20 -7.25 -5.58
C ASP A 34 -0.40 -8.43 -4.78
N ASN A 35 0.30 -8.90 -3.73
CA ASN A 35 -0.19 -9.95 -2.85
C ASN A 35 -1.08 -9.37 -1.73
N PRO A 36 -2.34 -9.81 -1.54
CA PRO A 36 -3.26 -9.19 -0.58
C PRO A 36 -2.78 -9.31 0.88
N ARG A 37 -2.10 -10.41 1.23
CA ARG A 37 -1.55 -10.61 2.59
C ARG A 37 -0.39 -9.66 2.85
N HIS A 38 0.52 -9.53 1.88
CA HIS A 38 1.68 -8.64 2.02
C HIS A 38 1.29 -7.17 1.89
N ARG A 39 0.32 -6.83 1.03
CA ARG A 39 -0.24 -5.48 0.87
C ARG A 39 -0.69 -4.91 2.21
N LEU A 40 -1.47 -5.67 2.98
CA LEU A 40 -1.91 -5.22 4.30
C LEU A 40 -0.73 -4.89 5.23
N MET A 41 0.32 -5.72 5.22
CA MET A 41 1.50 -5.52 6.07
C MET A 41 2.32 -4.30 5.64
N VAL A 42 2.57 -4.14 4.33
CA VAL A 42 3.28 -2.99 3.77
C VAL A 42 2.54 -1.68 4.05
N LEU A 43 1.22 -1.65 3.84
CA LEU A 43 0.42 -0.45 4.11
C LEU A 43 0.39 -0.08 5.59
N ARG A 44 0.34 -1.06 6.50
CA ARG A 44 0.46 -0.79 7.94
C ARG A 44 1.79 -0.15 8.29
N MET A 45 2.90 -0.73 7.82
CA MET A 45 4.24 -0.15 8.01
C MET A 45 4.33 1.28 7.45
N ALA A 46 3.76 1.52 6.28
CA ALA A 46 3.73 2.84 5.65
C ALA A 46 2.96 3.87 6.49
N MET A 47 1.79 3.50 7.02
CA MET A 47 0.99 4.37 7.88
C MET A 47 1.72 4.71 9.18
N ASP A 48 2.42 3.75 9.79
CA ASP A 48 3.15 3.98 11.03
C ASP A 48 4.32 4.95 10.82
N ILE A 49 5.04 4.82 9.70
CA ILE A 49 6.06 5.79 9.29
C ILE A 49 5.44 7.17 9.05
N GLN A 50 4.30 7.25 8.39
CA GLN A 50 3.64 8.53 8.14
C GLN A 50 3.27 9.25 9.44
N LYS A 51 2.75 8.52 10.44
CA LYS A 51 2.50 9.07 11.79
C LYS A 51 3.80 9.54 12.44
N PHE A 52 4.88 8.79 12.32
CA PHE A 52 6.20 9.20 12.82
C PHE A 52 6.71 10.47 12.14
N MET A 53 6.54 10.61 10.83
CA MET A 53 6.93 11.79 10.07
C MET A 53 6.17 13.04 10.49
N GLN A 54 4.88 12.91 10.81
CA GLN A 54 4.04 14.00 11.31
C GLN A 54 4.49 14.54 12.68
N ASN A 55 5.24 13.75 13.45
CA ASN A 55 5.73 14.15 14.77
C ASN A 55 7.16 14.72 14.67
N PRO A 56 7.36 16.05 14.72
CA PRO A 56 8.69 16.65 14.59
C PRO A 56 9.62 16.37 15.78
N GLN A 57 9.06 15.99 16.94
CA GLN A 57 9.79 15.70 18.17
C GLN A 57 10.54 14.35 18.12
N LEU A 58 10.13 13.44 17.24
CA LEU A 58 10.75 12.12 17.11
C LEU A 58 11.73 12.13 15.94
N HIS A 59 13.00 11.82 16.23
CA HIS A 59 14.08 11.69 15.24
C HIS A 59 14.31 10.25 14.80
N GLU A 60 13.99 9.29 15.67
CA GLU A 60 14.16 7.86 15.43
C GLU A 60 12.83 7.14 15.67
N PHE A 61 12.56 6.13 14.86
CA PHE A 61 11.39 5.26 14.92
C PHE A 61 11.86 3.81 15.00
N GLU A 62 11.51 3.12 16.06
CA GLU A 62 11.77 1.70 16.19
C GLU A 62 10.59 0.91 15.62
N PHE A 63 10.87 0.05 14.64
CA PHE A 63 9.88 -0.91 14.18
C PHE A 63 9.66 -1.99 15.22
N GLN A 64 8.41 -2.48 15.28
CA GLN A 64 8.09 -3.70 16.00
C GLN A 64 8.91 -4.90 15.49
N HIS A 65 9.07 -5.91 16.35
CA HIS A 65 9.75 -7.14 15.97
C HIS A 65 9.01 -7.83 14.81
N PHE A 66 9.75 -8.11 13.72
CA PHE A 66 9.24 -8.83 12.57
C PHE A 66 9.79 -10.27 12.55
N PRO A 67 8.92 -11.29 12.55
CA PRO A 67 9.33 -12.69 12.70
C PRO A 67 9.96 -13.28 11.44
N THR A 68 9.77 -12.67 10.27
CA THR A 68 10.28 -13.19 9.00
C THR A 68 11.24 -12.20 8.34
N SER A 69 12.24 -12.74 7.62
CA SER A 69 13.17 -11.96 6.81
C SER A 69 12.45 -11.10 5.77
N TYR A 70 11.33 -11.59 5.21
CA TYR A 70 10.51 -10.83 4.25
C TYR A 70 9.94 -9.55 4.85
N LEU A 71 9.33 -9.62 6.03
CA LEU A 71 8.76 -8.45 6.69
C LEU A 71 9.83 -7.45 7.11
N ARG A 72 10.99 -7.95 7.53
CA ARG A 72 12.16 -7.09 7.80
C ARG A 72 12.61 -6.36 6.55
N CYS A 73 12.74 -7.06 5.42
CA CYS A 73 13.07 -6.44 4.13
C CYS A 73 12.03 -5.39 3.73
N ALA A 74 10.74 -5.70 3.88
CA ALA A 74 9.66 -4.76 3.63
C ALA A 74 9.77 -3.50 4.48
N ALA A 75 10.04 -3.63 5.78
CA ALA A 75 10.23 -2.47 6.66
C ALA A 75 11.36 -1.56 6.19
N HIS A 76 12.51 -2.15 5.79
CA HIS A 76 13.62 -1.39 5.21
C HIS A 76 13.21 -0.64 3.94
N ARG A 77 12.57 -1.33 2.99
CA ARG A 77 12.18 -0.74 1.69
C ARG A 77 11.11 0.33 1.86
N VAL A 78 10.13 0.12 2.75
CA VAL A 78 9.11 1.13 3.07
C VAL A 78 9.78 2.36 3.68
N ALA A 79 10.66 2.23 4.66
CA ALA A 79 11.35 3.37 5.26
C ALA A 79 12.19 4.16 4.23
N GLN A 80 12.93 3.46 3.37
CA GLN A 80 13.72 4.06 2.30
C GLN A 80 12.86 4.85 1.30
N HIS A 81 11.65 4.35 1.00
CA HIS A 81 10.71 5.04 0.14
C HIS A 81 10.26 6.42 0.71
N TYR A 82 10.28 6.59 2.04
CA TYR A 82 10.05 7.89 2.70
C TYR A 82 11.35 8.69 2.96
N GLY A 83 12.49 8.27 2.39
CA GLY A 83 13.79 8.91 2.58
C GLY A 83 14.38 8.74 3.98
N LEU A 84 13.93 7.72 4.74
CA LEU A 84 14.51 7.41 6.05
C LEU A 84 15.73 6.49 5.92
N GLU A 85 16.73 6.72 6.77
CA GLU A 85 17.84 5.77 6.93
C GLU A 85 17.41 4.65 7.87
N THR A 86 17.74 3.40 7.56
CA THR A 86 17.42 2.26 8.41
C THR A 86 18.66 1.56 8.91
N THR A 87 18.73 1.33 10.20
CA THR A 87 19.78 0.56 10.86
C THR A 87 19.19 -0.62 11.61
N VAL A 88 19.91 -1.74 11.63
CA VAL A 88 19.55 -2.88 12.48
C VAL A 88 20.29 -2.73 13.80
N ALA A 89 19.55 -2.68 14.90
CA ALA A 89 20.10 -2.62 16.25
C ALA A 89 19.96 -4.00 16.92
N ASP A 90 21.08 -4.60 17.29
CA ASP A 90 21.10 -5.84 18.06
C ASP A 90 20.92 -5.51 19.54
N SER A 91 19.81 -5.95 20.12
CA SER A 91 19.52 -5.73 21.53
C SER A 91 20.26 -6.77 22.37
N LEU A 92 21.53 -6.50 22.66
CA LEU A 92 22.43 -7.42 23.38
C LEU A 92 21.96 -7.71 24.81
N VAL A 93 21.11 -6.85 25.38
CA VAL A 93 20.80 -6.84 26.81
C VAL A 93 19.68 -7.82 27.21
N ASP A 94 18.90 -8.33 26.27
CA ASP A 94 17.62 -8.99 26.59
C ASP A 94 17.39 -10.33 25.87
N GLY A 95 18.41 -10.87 25.18
CA GLY A 95 18.26 -12.05 24.33
C GLY A 95 17.25 -11.86 23.18
N SER A 96 16.85 -10.60 22.93
CA SER A 96 15.80 -10.25 21.98
C SER A 96 16.35 -10.13 20.56
N VAL A 97 15.50 -10.48 19.60
CA VAL A 97 15.85 -10.47 18.19
C VAL A 97 16.10 -9.04 17.71
N SER A 98 17.12 -8.87 16.88
CA SER A 98 17.53 -7.61 16.24
C SER A 98 16.33 -6.74 15.80
N LYS A 99 16.33 -5.47 16.21
CA LYS A 99 15.28 -4.49 15.92
C LYS A 99 15.68 -3.61 14.74
N ILE A 100 14.70 -3.11 13.98
CA ILE A 100 14.96 -2.18 12.87
C ILE A 100 14.61 -0.79 13.36
N VAL A 101 15.53 0.14 13.21
CA VAL A 101 15.35 1.56 13.59
C VAL A 101 15.44 2.40 12.32
N ALA A 102 14.44 3.26 12.11
CA ALA A 102 14.42 4.25 11.04
C ALA A 102 14.75 5.64 11.60
N LYS A 103 15.64 6.37 10.95
CA LYS A 103 16.08 7.70 11.38
C LYS A 103 15.74 8.74 10.32
N LYS A 104 15.27 9.91 10.76
CA LYS A 104 15.04 11.06 9.88
C LYS A 104 16.38 11.61 9.40
N THR A 105 16.52 11.74 8.10
CA THR A 105 17.69 12.34 7.44
C THR A 105 17.28 13.67 6.79
N SER A 106 18.23 14.42 6.25
CA SER A 106 17.93 15.63 5.46
C SER A 106 17.09 15.34 4.19
N GLU A 107 17.03 14.07 3.78
CA GLU A 107 16.23 13.60 2.65
C GLU A 107 14.86 13.07 3.06
N SER A 108 14.53 13.04 4.36
CA SER A 108 13.24 12.58 4.85
C SER A 108 12.13 13.50 4.33
N LYS A 109 11.39 13.02 3.34
CA LYS A 109 10.30 13.75 2.68
C LYS A 109 9.16 12.79 2.46
N LEU A 110 7.94 13.32 2.46
CA LEU A 110 6.79 12.53 2.04
C LEU A 110 6.96 12.22 0.54
N PRO A 111 6.87 10.95 0.13
CA PRO A 111 7.02 10.56 -1.27
C PRO A 111 5.91 11.18 -2.10
N VAL A 112 6.20 11.45 -3.37
CA VAL A 112 5.24 12.02 -4.33
C VAL A 112 4.04 11.10 -4.54
N ILE A 113 4.26 9.78 -4.36
CA ILE A 113 3.26 8.73 -4.50
C ILE A 113 3.21 7.98 -3.18
N ALA A 114 2.05 7.90 -2.55
CA ALA A 114 1.90 7.07 -1.36
C ALA A 114 1.76 5.59 -1.75
N LEU A 115 2.28 4.67 -0.93
CA LEU A 115 2.16 3.22 -1.20
C LEU A 115 0.69 2.74 -1.23
N SER A 116 -0.24 3.49 -0.64
CA SER A 116 -1.69 3.25 -0.73
C SER A 116 -2.28 3.54 -2.10
N GLU A 117 -1.67 4.45 -2.86
CA GLU A 117 -2.14 4.88 -4.18
C GLU A 117 -1.72 3.93 -5.29
N VAL A 118 -0.72 3.07 -5.04
CA VAL A 118 -0.26 2.06 -6.00
C VAL A 118 -1.36 1.00 -6.18
N PRO A 119 -1.95 0.87 -7.38
CA PRO A 119 -2.98 -0.13 -7.65
C PRO A 119 -2.41 -1.55 -7.52
N SER A 120 -3.17 -2.47 -6.92
CA SER A 120 -2.87 -3.90 -7.08
C SER A 120 -3.53 -4.42 -8.35
N LYS A 121 -2.92 -5.39 -9.03
CA LYS A 121 -3.55 -6.03 -10.21
C LYS A 121 -4.86 -6.73 -9.84
N GLN A 122 -5.02 -7.09 -8.56
CA GLN A 122 -6.23 -7.68 -8.02
C GLN A 122 -7.33 -6.65 -7.73
N ALA A 123 -7.04 -5.45 -7.20
CA ALA A 123 -8.06 -4.41 -7.00
C ALA A 123 -8.69 -3.96 -8.32
N ARG A 124 -7.92 -4.03 -9.43
CA ARG A 124 -8.45 -3.82 -10.78
C ARG A 124 -9.50 -4.87 -11.15
N ASN A 125 -9.23 -6.16 -10.88
CA ASN A 125 -10.19 -7.24 -11.14
C ASN A 125 -11.41 -7.17 -10.22
N GLU A 126 -11.22 -6.80 -8.94
CA GLU A 126 -12.32 -6.68 -7.97
C GLU A 126 -13.21 -5.45 -8.24
N HIS A 127 -12.66 -4.32 -8.70
CA HIS A 127 -13.47 -3.16 -9.12
C HIS A 127 -14.33 -3.51 -10.34
N GLU A 128 -13.73 -4.15 -11.35
CA GLU A 128 -14.46 -4.59 -12.55
C GLU A 128 -15.52 -5.66 -12.22
N ALA A 129 -15.24 -6.54 -11.24
CA ALA A 129 -16.19 -7.52 -10.74
C ALA A 129 -17.29 -6.90 -9.85
N ALA A 130 -16.96 -5.89 -9.03
CA ALA A 130 -17.89 -5.18 -8.15
C ALA A 130 -18.85 -4.29 -8.94
N GLU A 131 -18.39 -3.65 -10.02
CA GLU A 131 -19.26 -2.92 -10.97
C GLU A 131 -20.26 -3.84 -11.67
N LYS A 132 -19.96 -5.15 -11.77
CA LYS A 132 -20.85 -6.16 -12.36
C LYS A 132 -21.80 -6.83 -11.36
N LEU A 133 -21.67 -6.58 -10.06
CA LEU A 133 -22.43 -7.29 -9.04
C LEU A 133 -23.76 -6.58 -8.73
N LYS A 134 -24.86 -7.11 -9.27
CA LYS A 134 -26.23 -6.70 -8.89
C LYS A 134 -26.61 -7.38 -7.57
N PHE A 135 -26.64 -6.63 -6.48
CA PHE A 135 -27.10 -7.12 -5.19
C PHE A 135 -28.64 -7.16 -5.17
N VAL A 136 -29.21 -8.35 -4.97
CA VAL A 136 -30.61 -8.50 -4.54
C VAL A 136 -30.61 -8.58 -3.02
N ILE A 137 -31.16 -7.54 -2.37
CA ILE A 137 -31.35 -7.54 -0.92
C ILE A 137 -32.59 -8.37 -0.62
N CYS A 138 -32.41 -9.63 -0.23
CA CYS A 138 -33.50 -10.45 0.27
C CYS A 138 -33.80 -10.08 1.73
N PRO A 139 -35.03 -9.67 2.08
CA PRO A 139 -35.39 -9.38 3.47
C PRO A 139 -35.28 -10.64 4.32
N ARG A 140 -34.69 -10.51 5.52
CA ARG A 140 -34.59 -11.60 6.50
C ARG A 140 -35.99 -12.14 6.83
N PRO A 141 -36.25 -13.46 6.69
CA PRO A 141 -37.50 -14.03 7.18
C PRO A 141 -37.55 -13.90 8.70
N LYS A 142 -38.66 -13.37 9.22
CA LYS A 142 -38.91 -13.26 10.66
C LYS A 142 -39.00 -14.68 11.24
N ALA A 143 -38.32 -14.87 12.37
CA ALA A 143 -38.18 -16.14 13.06
C ALA A 143 -39.51 -16.90 13.18
N PHE A 144 -39.50 -18.13 12.68
CA PHE A 144 -40.57 -19.10 12.87
C PHE A 144 -40.61 -19.44 14.37
N GLN A 145 -41.72 -19.09 15.03
CA GLN A 145 -41.97 -19.50 16.40
C GLN A 145 -42.16 -21.02 16.43
N TRP A 146 -41.29 -21.72 17.14
CA TRP A 146 -41.48 -23.15 17.40
C TRP A 146 -42.41 -23.26 18.63
N CYS A 147 -43.69 -23.55 18.37
CA CYS A 147 -44.56 -24.16 19.37
C CYS A 147 -44.34 -25.67 19.32
N ARG A 148 -43.77 -26.26 20.38
CA ARG A 148 -44.45 -27.18 21.29
C ARG A 148 -43.48 -27.73 22.34
#